data_AF-A0A931SLU1-F1
#
_entry.id   AF-A0A931SLU1-F1
#
_cell.length_a   1.000
_cell.length_b   1.000
_cell.length_c   1.000
_cell.angle_alpha   90.00
_cell.angle_beta   90.00
_cell.angle_gamma   90.00
#
_symmetry.space_group_name_H-M   'P 1'
#
loop_
_entity.id
_entity.type
_entity.pdbx_description
1 polymer ?
#
loop_
_entity_poly.entity_id
_entity_poly.type
_entity_poly.pdbx_seq_one_letter_code
_entity_poly.pdbx_strand_id
1 'polypeptide(L)'
;MPSIKFLIDSMCANFTLESMDTLVKTLVAERPCTLSDIAQRIADSDRSLDIKSAQAIAEAAVEALSQRGDVVFQGPYLHSPRSVPG
;
A
#
# COMPACT_ATOMS: atom_id res chain seq x y z
N MET A 1 -5.33 16.80 -19.34
CA MET A 1 -4.48 16.19 -18.29
C MET A 1 -5.35 15.89 -17.10
N PRO A 2 -5.57 14.63 -16.72
CA PRO A 2 -6.24 14.33 -15.46
C PRO A 2 -5.35 14.90 -14.36
N SER A 3 -5.91 15.80 -13.56
CA SER A 3 -5.19 16.40 -12.44
C SER A 3 -4.96 15.33 -11.36
N ILE A 4 -3.90 15.48 -10.57
CA ILE A 4 -3.68 14.68 -9.35
C ILE A 4 -4.96 14.58 -8.49
N LYS A 5 -5.77 15.64 -8.50
CA LYS A 5 -7.07 15.69 -7.85
C LYS A 5 -8.08 14.66 -8.41
N PHE A 6 -8.10 14.39 -9.71
CA PHE A 6 -8.95 13.35 -10.29
C PHE A 6 -8.51 11.94 -9.88
N LEU A 7 -7.20 11.72 -9.76
CA LEU A 7 -6.64 10.46 -9.25
C LEU A 7 -7.02 10.25 -7.77
N ILE A 8 -6.86 11.31 -6.96
CA ILE A 8 -7.26 11.32 -5.55
C ILE A 8 -8.77 11.14 -5.40
N ASP A 9 -9.60 11.86 -6.16
CA ASP A 9 -11.06 11.79 -6.09
C ASP A 9 -11.58 10.41 -6.55
N SER A 10 -10.95 9.78 -7.54
CA SER A 10 -11.30 8.42 -8.01
C SER A 10 -10.90 7.35 -7.00
N MET A 11 -9.72 7.49 -6.37
CA MET A 11 -9.30 6.62 -5.28
C MET A 11 -10.24 6.79 -4.08
N CYS A 12 -10.57 8.01 -3.67
CA CYS A 12 -11.47 8.28 -2.55
C CYS A 12 -12.90 7.78 -2.77
N ALA A 13 -13.37 7.64 -4.02
CA ALA A 13 -14.72 7.17 -4.33
C ALA A 13 -14.92 5.67 -4.07
N ASN A 14 -13.88 4.84 -4.21
CA ASN A 14 -13.95 3.38 -4.06
C ASN A 14 -13.01 2.82 -2.99
N PHE A 15 -12.05 3.61 -2.50
CA PHE A 15 -10.97 3.17 -1.64
C PHE A 15 -10.63 4.23 -0.60
N THR A 16 -11.07 4.04 0.65
CA THR A 16 -10.73 4.98 1.72
C THR A 16 -9.28 4.80 2.17
N LEU A 17 -8.64 5.84 2.71
CA LEU A 17 -7.29 5.74 3.30
C LEU A 17 -7.24 4.64 4.38
N GLU A 18 -8.31 4.47 5.14
CA GLU A 18 -8.44 3.43 6.16
C GLU A 18 -8.49 2.02 5.54
N SER A 19 -9.15 1.86 4.39
CA SER A 19 -9.12 0.61 3.63
C SER A 19 -7.72 0.28 3.10
N MET A 20 -6.92 1.30 2.77
CA MET A 20 -5.53 1.12 2.32
C MET A 20 -4.60 0.72 3.45
N ASP A 21 -4.68 1.42 4.58
CA ASP A 21 -3.91 1.06 5.78
C ASP A 21 -4.25 -0.38 6.20
N THR A 22 -5.53 -0.75 6.16
CA THR A 22 -5.99 -2.10 6.50
C THR A 22 -5.48 -3.14 5.49
N LEU A 23 -5.51 -2.85 4.19
CA LEU A 23 -5.02 -3.76 3.15
C LEU A 23 -3.53 -4.06 3.34
N VAL A 24 -2.70 -3.02 3.52
CA VAL A 24 -1.25 -3.18 3.68
C VAL A 24 -0.94 -3.93 4.97
N LYS A 25 -1.58 -3.57 6.09
CA LYS A 25 -1.41 -4.27 7.37
C LYS A 25 -1.80 -5.75 7.28
N THR A 26 -2.87 -6.07 6.58
CA THR A 26 -3.34 -7.46 6.40
C THR A 26 -2.33 -8.27 5.59
N LEU A 27 -1.90 -7.75 4.44
CA LEU A 27 -0.90 -8.41 3.59
C LEU A 27 0.40 -8.72 4.35
N VAL A 28 0.90 -7.73 5.08
CA VAL A 28 2.15 -7.80 5.83
C VAL A 28 2.04 -8.69 7.08
N ALA A 29 0.84 -8.82 7.66
CA ALA A 29 0.58 -9.70 8.80
C ALA A 29 0.49 -11.19 8.38
N GLU A 30 -0.04 -11.48 7.19
CA GLU A 30 -0.13 -12.84 6.66
C GLU A 30 1.24 -13.39 6.25
N ARG A 31 2.04 -12.56 5.57
CA ARG A 31 3.38 -12.95 5.09
C ARG A 31 4.25 -11.73 4.81
N PRO A 32 5.59 -11.87 4.84
CA PRO A 32 6.47 -10.87 4.26
C PRO A 32 6.11 -10.63 2.79
N CYS A 33 5.95 -9.37 2.39
CA CYS A 33 5.58 -9.01 1.03
C CYS A 33 6.42 -7.83 0.53
N THR A 34 6.52 -7.68 -0.78
CA THR A 34 7.23 -6.56 -1.40
C THR A 34 6.29 -5.40 -1.71
N LEU A 35 6.85 -4.23 -2.00
CA LEU A 35 6.11 -3.09 -2.54
C LEU A 35 5.36 -3.45 -3.83
N SER A 36 5.97 -4.27 -4.68
CA SER A 36 5.36 -4.76 -5.92
C SER A 36 4.14 -5.64 -5.66
N ASP A 37 4.15 -6.46 -4.61
CA ASP A 37 3.00 -7.31 -4.25
C ASP A 37 1.81 -6.46 -3.79
N ILE A 38 2.07 -5.40 -3.02
CA ILE A 38 1.05 -4.45 -2.57
C ILE A 38 0.49 -3.69 -3.77
N ALA A 39 1.36 -3.18 -4.65
CA ALA A 39 0.95 -2.47 -5.86
C ALA A 39 0.09 -3.36 -6.78
N GLN A 40 0.48 -4.62 -6.96
CA GLN A 40 -0.31 -5.57 -7.75
C GLN A 40 -1.68 -5.80 -7.11
N ARG A 41 -1.74 -5.95 -5.77
CA ARG A 41 -3.02 -6.13 -5.06
C ARG A 41 -3.94 -4.91 -5.19
N ILE A 42 -3.39 -3.69 -5.19
CA ILE A 42 -4.14 -2.45 -5.41
C ILE A 42 -4.70 -2.42 -6.84
N ALA A 43 -3.87 -2.71 -7.85
CA ALA A 43 -4.31 -2.76 -9.25
C ALA A 43 -5.37 -3.86 -9.51
N ASP A 44 -5.26 -5.00 -8.82
CA ASP A 44 -6.26 -6.07 -8.90
C ASP A 44 -7.59 -5.66 -8.26
N SER A 45 -7.55 -4.83 -7.22
CA SER A 45 -8.72 -4.36 -6.47
C SER A 45 -9.42 -3.20 -7.17
N ASP A 46 -8.68 -2.35 -7.88
CA ASP A 46 -9.19 -1.25 -8.68
C ASP A 46 -8.64 -1.32 -10.11
N ARG A 47 -9.44 -1.90 -11.01
CA ARG A 47 -9.11 -2.05 -12.43
C ARG A 47 -9.00 -0.72 -13.20
N SER A 48 -9.38 0.41 -12.58
CA SER A 48 -9.20 1.73 -13.18
C SER A 48 -7.78 2.27 -13.01
N LEU A 49 -7.00 1.70 -12.09
CA LEU A 49 -5.60 2.05 -11.85
C LEU A 49 -4.66 1.22 -12.71
N ASP A 50 -3.73 1.88 -13.40
CA ASP A 50 -2.59 1.19 -14.01
C ASP A 50 -1.55 0.83 -12.93
N ILE A 51 -0.66 -0.10 -13.26
CA ILE A 51 0.34 -0.62 -12.31
C ILE A 51 1.31 0.45 -11.79
N LYS A 52 1.61 1.50 -12.57
CA LYS A 52 2.49 2.58 -12.10
C LYS A 52 1.77 3.48 -11.11
N SER A 53 0.50 3.78 -11.38
CA SER A 53 -0.35 4.49 -10.42
C SER A 53 -0.49 3.69 -9.13
N ALA A 54 -0.73 2.38 -9.22
CA ALA A 54 -0.80 1.49 -8.07
C ALA A 54 0.52 1.41 -7.27
N GLN A 55 1.67 1.44 -7.95
CA GLN A 55 2.98 1.52 -7.31
C GLN A 55 3.17 2.80 -6.50
N ALA A 56 2.87 3.96 -7.08
CA ALA A 56 2.98 5.24 -6.38
C ALA A 56 2.09 5.29 -5.13
N ILE A 57 0.91 4.67 -5.21
CA ILE A 57 -0.02 4.56 -4.08
C ILE A 57 0.53 3.61 -3.01
N ALA A 58 1.06 2.46 -3.42
CA ALA A 58 1.68 1.51 -2.50
C ALA A 58 2.87 2.14 -1.76
N GLU A 59 3.72 2.88 -2.46
CA GLU A 59 4.85 3.62 -1.87
C GLU A 59 4.38 4.63 -0.83
N ALA A 60 3.41 5.47 -1.16
CA ALA A 60 2.88 6.47 -0.24
C ALA A 60 2.22 5.83 1.01
N ALA A 61 1.45 4.75 0.82
CA ALA A 61 0.80 4.04 1.92
C ALA A 61 1.84 3.38 2.85
N VAL A 62 2.81 2.70 2.27
CA VAL A 62 3.88 2.04 3.03
C VAL A 62 4.76 3.06 3.75
N GLU A 63 5.09 4.19 3.12
CA GLU A 63 5.85 5.28 3.75
C GLU A 63 5.09 5.82 4.98
N ALA A 64 3.80 6.11 4.83
CA ALA A 64 2.97 6.60 5.93
C ALA A 64 2.89 5.59 7.10
N LEU A 65 2.74 4.30 6.80
CA LEU A 65 2.71 3.24 7.82
C LEU A 65 4.07 3.03 8.47
N SER A 66 5.16 3.14 7.72
CA SER A 66 6.53 3.06 8.23
C SER A 66 6.82 4.21 9.21
N GLN A 67 6.42 5.44 8.86
CA GLN A 67 6.55 6.61 9.74
C GLN A 67 5.76 6.44 11.06
N ARG A 68 4.65 5.70 11.04
CA ARG A 68 3.85 5.36 12.23
C ARG A 68 4.40 4.16 13.02
N GLY A 69 5.40 3.47 12.49
CA GLY A 69 5.93 2.23 13.07
C GLY A 69 4.99 1.04 12.93
N ASP A 70 4.04 1.09 11.99
CA ASP A 70 3.06 0.03 11.73
C ASP A 70 3.58 -1.07 10.78
N VAL A 71 4.62 -0.76 10.01
CA VAL A 71 5.33 -1.69 9.11
C VAL A 71 6.83 -1.40 9.16
N VAL A 72 7.66 -2.41 8.91
CA VAL A 72 9.12 -2.28 8.93
C VAL A 72 9.69 -2.91 7.66
N PHE A 73 10.68 -2.24 7.06
CA PHE A 73 11.45 -2.81 5.96
C PHE A 73 12.59 -3.68 6.50
N GLN A 74 12.68 -4.92 5.99
CA GLN A 74 13.82 -5.80 6.17
C GLN A 74 14.33 -6.22 4.78
N GLY A 75 15.29 -5.46 4.26
CA GLY A 75 15.72 -5.61 2.87
C GLY A 75 14.59 -5.24 1.89
N PRO A 76 14.27 -6.07 0.88
CA PRO A 76 13.21 -5.76 -0.09
C PRO A 76 11.79 -6.08 0.43
N TYR A 77 11.67 -6.65 1.63
CA TYR A 77 10.41 -7.13 2.18
C TYR A 77 9.88 -6.21 3.29
N LEU A 78 8.55 -6.12 3.36
CA LEU A 78 7.78 -5.47 4.40
C LEU A 78 7.32 -6.50 5.42
N HIS A 79 7.53 -6.16 6.69
CA HIS A 79 7.21 -7.00 7.84
C HIS A 79 6.32 -6.25 8.82
N SER A 80 5.51 -7.00 9.56
CA SER A 80 4.80 -6.43 10.70
C SER A 80 5.85 -6.17 11.80
N PRO A 81 5.75 -5.06 12.55
CA PRO A 81 6.67 -4.74 13.64
C PRO A 81 6.72 -5.83 14.70
N ARG A 82 5.65 -6.61 14.86
CA ARG A 82 5.57 -7.74 15.79
C ARG A 82 6.27 -9.01 15.31
N SER A 83 6.61 -9.06 14.02
CA SER A 83 7.16 -10.25 13.36
C SER A 83 8.69 -10.20 13.20
N VAL A 84 9.33 -9.08 13.54
CA VAL A 84 10.79 -8.95 13.50
C VAL A 84 11.36 -9.43 14.85
N PRO A 85 12.11 -10.54 14.91
CA PRO A 85 12.81 -10.91 16.14
C PRO A 85 13.93 -9.88 16.36
N GLY A 86 13.87 -9.21 17.52
CA GLY A 86 14.95 -8.34 18.00
C GLY A 86 16.20 -9.10 18.41
#